data_AF-A0A970E9P7-F1
#
_entry.id   AF-A0A970E9P7-F1
#
_cell.length_a   1.000
_cell.length_b   1.000
_cell.length_c   1.000
_cell.angle_alpha   90.00
_cell.angle_beta   90.00
_cell.angle_gamma   90.00
#
_symmetry.space_group_name_H-M   'P 1'
#
loop_
_entity.id
_entity.type
_entity.pdbx_description
1 polymer ?
#
loop_
_entity_poly.entity_id
_entity_poly.type
_entity_poly.pdbx_seq_one_letter_code
_entity_poly.pdbx_strand_id
1 'polypeptide(L)'
;MGSGGDWNNVGSGVIKPGANRAIPASGLIGKFLSQGIPVINIINIKELAVKYDLPIDPYPIPELGKDKIYYTYKYPVNMVLFIVIITAIVIYIYGKKVRTGYVR
;
A
#
# COMPACT_ATOMS: atom_id res chain seq x y z
N MET A 1 7.33 -14.91 -23.40
CA MET A 1 7.75 -16.22 -22.86
C MET A 1 8.66 -15.95 -21.65
N GLY A 2 8.18 -16.24 -20.45
CA GLY A 2 8.96 -16.04 -19.22
C GLY A 2 10.01 -17.14 -19.10
N SER A 3 11.29 -16.78 -19.20
CA SER A 3 12.40 -17.68 -18.91
C SER A 3 12.27 -18.20 -17.48
N GLY A 4 12.16 -19.53 -17.33
CA GLY A 4 12.12 -20.19 -16.03
C GLY A 4 13.44 -19.96 -15.30
N GLY A 5 13.45 -18.96 -14.42
CA GLY A 5 14.52 -18.77 -13.46
C GLY A 5 14.59 -19.93 -12.46
N ASP A 6 15.69 -19.99 -11.74
CA ASP A 6 15.99 -21.07 -10.80
C ASP A 6 15.21 -20.87 -9.48
N TRP A 7 13.88 -20.98 -9.54
CA TRP A 7 12.95 -20.71 -8.43
C TRP A 7 13.16 -21.62 -7.23
N ASN A 8 13.78 -22.79 -7.44
CA ASN A 8 14.15 -23.73 -6.39
C ASN A 8 15.23 -23.18 -5.44
N ASN A 9 16.00 -22.17 -5.88
CA ASN A 9 17.06 -21.55 -5.10
C ASN A 9 16.63 -20.26 -4.37
N VAL A 10 15.34 -19.90 -4.42
CA VAL A 10 14.82 -18.75 -3.69
C VAL A 10 14.31 -19.22 -2.33
N GLY A 11 15.22 -19.24 -1.34
CA GLY A 11 14.89 -19.66 0.03
C GLY A 11 13.82 -18.80 0.71
N SER A 12 13.34 -19.25 1.87
CA SER A 12 12.47 -18.44 2.72
C SER A 12 13.24 -17.29 3.36
N GLY A 13 12.61 -16.13 3.47
CA GLY A 13 13.10 -15.00 4.24
C GLY A 13 13.23 -13.71 3.43
N VAL A 14 14.00 -12.78 3.98
CA VAL A 14 14.21 -11.46 3.37
C VAL A 14 15.30 -11.56 2.30
N ILE A 15 14.92 -11.31 1.06
CA ILE A 15 15.83 -11.24 -0.07
C ILE A 15 16.20 -9.78 -0.28
N LYS A 16 17.48 -9.48 -0.12
CA LYS A 16 18.02 -8.13 -0.34
C LYS A 16 18.31 -7.91 -1.83
N PRO A 17 18.17 -6.68 -2.34
CA PRO A 17 18.61 -6.32 -3.69
C PRO A 17 20.07 -6.73 -3.92
N GLY A 18 20.34 -7.40 -5.04
CA GLY A 18 21.69 -7.87 -5.39
C GLY A 18 22.19 -9.13 -4.66
N ALA A 19 21.40 -9.71 -3.73
CA ALA A 19 21.78 -10.91 -2.99
C ALA A 19 21.87 -12.17 -3.86
N ASN A 20 21.10 -12.24 -4.97
CA ASN A 20 21.12 -13.39 -5.85
C ASN A 20 20.99 -12.98 -7.32
N ARG A 21 22.10 -13.09 -8.07
CA ARG A 21 22.17 -12.77 -9.51
C ARG A 21 21.46 -13.81 -10.38
N ALA A 22 21.11 -14.98 -9.82
CA ALA A 22 20.39 -16.03 -10.53
C ALA A 22 18.88 -15.76 -10.64
N ILE A 23 18.34 -14.76 -9.92
CA ILE A 23 16.92 -14.41 -10.01
C ILE A 23 16.73 -13.53 -11.25
N PRO A 24 16.03 -14.01 -12.29
CA PRO A 24 15.83 -13.21 -13.49
C PRO A 24 14.92 -12.02 -13.20
N ALA A 25 15.27 -10.86 -13.77
CA ALA A 25 14.50 -9.62 -13.64
C ALA A 25 13.10 -9.67 -14.28
N SER A 26 12.80 -10.73 -15.03
CA SER A 26 11.49 -10.97 -15.66
C SER A 26 10.42 -11.43 -14.66
N GLY A 27 10.82 -11.97 -13.51
CA GLY A 27 9.92 -12.41 -12.45
C GLY A 27 9.51 -11.28 -11.50
N LEU A 28 8.39 -11.44 -10.78
CA LEU A 28 7.93 -10.44 -9.80
C LEU A 28 9.00 -10.13 -8.74
N ILE A 29 9.61 -11.19 -8.18
CA ILE A 29 10.71 -11.06 -7.20
C ILE A 29 11.89 -10.31 -7.83
N GLY A 30 12.35 -10.72 -9.01
CA GLY A 30 13.46 -10.08 -9.70
C GLY A 30 13.19 -8.61 -10.06
N LYS A 31 11.94 -8.27 -10.39
CA LYS A 31 11.51 -6.89 -10.66
C LYS A 31 11.57 -6.02 -9.41
N PHE A 32 11.06 -6.48 -8.27
CA PHE A 32 11.18 -5.71 -7.02
C PHE A 32 12.65 -5.55 -6.61
N LEU A 33 13.44 -6.61 -6.71
CA LEU A 33 14.87 -6.57 -6.37
C LEU A 33 15.67 -5.65 -7.31
N SER A 34 15.34 -5.58 -8.60
CA SER A 34 15.99 -4.65 -9.54
C SER A 34 15.65 -3.19 -9.28
N GLN A 35 14.50 -2.93 -8.67
CA GLN A 35 14.10 -1.59 -8.19
C GLN A 35 14.72 -1.24 -6.82
N GLY A 36 15.59 -2.08 -6.27
CA GLY A 36 16.17 -1.85 -4.94
C GLY A 36 15.19 -2.12 -3.79
N ILE A 37 14.05 -2.76 -4.06
CA ILE A 37 13.02 -3.06 -3.05
C ILE A 37 13.27 -4.47 -2.51
N PRO A 38 13.49 -4.65 -1.20
CA PRO A 38 13.65 -5.96 -0.60
C PRO A 38 12.33 -6.75 -0.65
N VAL A 39 12.42 -8.06 -0.84
CA VAL A 39 11.26 -8.96 -0.94
C VAL A 39 11.28 -9.96 0.20
N ILE A 40 10.15 -10.15 0.88
CA ILE A 40 9.97 -11.22 1.86
C ILE A 40 9.33 -12.41 1.14
N ASN A 41 10.08 -13.50 0.99
CA ASN A 41 9.57 -14.75 0.41
C ASN A 41 9.20 -15.73 1.52
N ILE A 42 7.95 -16.17 1.55
CA ILE A 42 7.46 -17.12 2.56
C ILE A 42 7.12 -18.42 1.84
N ILE A 43 7.97 -19.43 2.03
CA ILE A 43 7.71 -20.81 1.55
C ILE A 43 7.07 -21.63 2.66
N ASN A 44 6.43 -22.75 2.31
CA ASN A 44 5.81 -23.68 3.26
C ASN A 44 4.82 -23.03 4.25
N ILE A 45 3.93 -22.15 3.75
CA ILE A 45 2.94 -21.45 4.59
C ILE A 45 2.09 -22.39 5.45
N LYS A 46 1.80 -23.62 4.97
CA LYS A 46 1.04 -24.62 5.74
C LYS A 46 1.82 -25.14 6.95
N GLU A 47 3.10 -25.45 6.79
CA GLU A 47 3.95 -25.89 7.90
C GLU A 47 4.14 -24.76 8.90
N LEU A 48 4.32 -23.52 8.42
CA LEU A 48 4.38 -22.34 9.27
C LEU A 48 3.09 -22.15 10.05
N ALA A 49 1.94 -22.31 9.39
CA ALA A 49 0.64 -22.18 10.05
C ALA A 49 0.48 -23.22 11.17
N VAL A 50 0.80 -24.50 10.91
CA VAL A 50 0.77 -25.55 11.96
C VAL A 50 1.76 -25.25 13.09
N LYS A 51 2.98 -24.81 12.77
CA LYS A 51 4.02 -24.52 13.76
C LYS A 51 3.63 -23.37 14.70
N TYR A 52 2.93 -22.38 14.19
CA TYR A 52 2.51 -21.19 14.94
C TYR A 52 1.04 -21.24 15.37
N ASP A 53 0.39 -22.41 15.28
CA ASP A 53 -1.00 -22.62 15.67
C ASP A 53 -1.98 -21.63 14.98
N LEU A 54 -1.66 -21.26 13.73
CA LEU A 54 -2.52 -20.42 12.91
C LEU A 54 -3.60 -21.29 12.24
N PRO A 55 -4.88 -20.86 12.26
CA PRO A 55 -5.95 -21.61 11.64
C PRO A 55 -5.75 -21.66 10.13
N ILE A 56 -5.68 -22.88 9.60
CA ILE A 56 -5.70 -23.13 8.16
C ILE A 56 -7.17 -23.18 7.75
N ASP A 57 -7.59 -22.26 6.89
CA ASP A 57 -8.99 -22.11 6.45
C ASP A 57 -9.94 -21.80 7.62
N PRO A 58 -9.82 -20.60 8.23
CA PRO A 58 -10.62 -20.25 9.41
C PRO A 58 -12.11 -20.22 9.09
N TYR A 59 -12.90 -20.91 9.91
CA TYR A 59 -14.36 -20.84 9.89
C TYR A 59 -14.89 -20.33 11.23
N PRO A 60 -15.74 -19.29 11.26
CA PRO A 60 -16.19 -18.48 10.13
C PRO A 60 -15.06 -17.61 9.54
N ILE A 61 -15.18 -17.29 8.25
CA ILE A 61 -14.19 -16.44 7.56
C ILE A 61 -14.16 -15.07 8.25
N PRO A 62 -12.98 -14.59 8.67
CA PRO A 62 -12.87 -13.28 9.31
C PRO A 62 -13.28 -12.17 8.36
N GLU A 63 -13.86 -11.09 8.90
CA GLU A 63 -14.22 -9.93 8.11
C GLU A 63 -12.99 -9.24 7.51
N LEU A 64 -12.97 -9.10 6.19
CA LEU A 64 -11.91 -8.42 5.45
C LEU A 64 -11.72 -6.98 5.96
N GLY A 65 -10.47 -6.54 6.09
CA GLY A 65 -10.15 -5.16 6.45
C GLY A 65 -10.23 -4.82 7.95
N LYS A 66 -10.58 -5.78 8.82
CA LYS A 66 -10.53 -5.59 10.28
C LYS A 66 -9.19 -5.98 10.92
N ASP A 67 -8.32 -6.68 10.18
CA ASP A 67 -7.02 -7.09 10.71
C ASP A 67 -6.00 -5.95 10.76
N LYS A 68 -5.06 -6.05 11.70
CA LYS A 68 -3.98 -5.06 11.95
C LYS A 68 -3.05 -4.82 10.76
N ILE A 69 -3.11 -5.68 9.73
CA ILE A 69 -2.34 -5.55 8.48
C ILE A 69 -2.99 -4.58 7.48
N TYR A 70 -4.29 -4.29 7.64
CA TYR A 70 -5.01 -3.37 6.77
C TYR A 70 -5.00 -1.97 7.36
N TYR A 71 -4.46 -1.01 6.60
CA TYR A 71 -4.54 0.40 6.94
C TYR A 71 -5.72 1.04 6.20
N THR A 72 -6.70 1.53 6.94
CA THR A 72 -7.78 2.35 6.38
C THR A 72 -7.46 3.82 6.60
N TYR A 73 -7.28 4.59 5.52
CA TYR A 73 -7.15 6.04 5.61
C TYR A 73 -8.51 6.64 5.98
N LYS A 74 -8.64 7.11 7.23
CA LYS A 74 -9.77 7.95 7.64
C LYS A 74 -9.42 9.41 7.38
N TYR A 75 -9.97 9.97 6.30
CA TYR A 75 -9.85 11.40 6.05
C TYR A 75 -10.69 12.17 7.08
N PRO A 76 -10.14 13.23 7.71
CA PRO A 76 -10.90 14.06 8.62
C PRO A 76 -11.86 14.94 7.82
N VAL A 77 -13.04 14.39 7.49
CA VAL A 77 -14.08 15.06 6.68
C VAL A 77 -14.44 16.43 7.26
N ASN A 78 -14.47 16.55 8.59
CA ASN A 78 -14.71 17.81 9.29
C ASN A 78 -13.65 18.87 8.93
N MET A 79 -12.37 18.49 8.89
CA MET A 79 -11.28 19.41 8.56
C MET A 79 -11.35 19.86 7.09
N VAL A 80 -11.67 18.96 6.18
CA VAL A 80 -11.90 19.28 4.77
C VAL A 80 -13.07 20.27 4.63
N LEU A 81 -14.16 20.04 5.34
CA LEU A 81 -15.33 20.93 5.32
C LEU A 81 -14.99 22.34 5.83
N PHE A 82 -14.23 22.46 6.91
CA PHE A 82 -13.77 23.76 7.42
C PHE A 82 -12.95 24.53 6.38
N ILE A 83 -12.01 23.87 5.70
CA ILE A 83 -11.17 24.51 4.67
C ILE A 83 -12.03 25.00 3.50
N VAL A 84 -12.99 24.20 3.05
CA VAL A 84 -13.91 24.57 1.96
C VAL A 84 -14.76 25.78 2.35
N ILE A 85 -15.30 25.81 3.57
CA ILE A 85 -16.10 26.94 4.07
C ILE A 85 -15.27 28.23 4.15
N ILE A 86 -14.06 28.15 4.71
CA ILE A 86 -13.16 29.32 4.81
C ILE A 86 -12.84 29.86 3.42
N THR A 87 -12.53 28.98 2.47
CA THR A 87 -12.24 29.36 1.08
C THR A 87 -13.44 30.07 0.43
N ALA A 88 -14.66 29.55 0.63
CA ALA A 88 -15.87 30.17 0.13
C ALA A 88 -16.13 31.57 0.75
N ILE A 89 -15.89 31.74 2.05
CA ILE A 89 -16.03 33.03 2.74
C ILE A 89 -15.03 34.06 2.20
N VAL A 90 -13.77 33.66 1.99
CA VAL A 90 -12.74 34.56 1.42
C VAL A 90 -13.14 35.02 0.02
N ILE A 91 -13.56 34.08 -0.84
CA ILE A 91 -14.04 34.40 -2.20
C ILE A 91 -15.25 35.34 -2.14
N TYR A 92 -16.19 35.10 -1.22
CA TYR A 92 -17.38 35.95 -1.06
C TYR A 92 -17.01 37.39 -0.65
N ILE A 93 -16.10 37.55 0.31
CA ILE A 93 -15.64 38.88 0.76
C ILE A 93 -14.90 39.61 -0.35
N TYR A 94 -13.98 38.93 -1.04
CA TYR A 94 -13.24 39.53 -2.16
C TYR A 94 -14.16 39.87 -3.34
N GLY A 95 -15.10 38.99 -3.70
CA GLY A 95 -16.09 39.24 -4.74
C GLY A 95 -17.00 40.43 -4.42
N LYS A 96 -17.42 40.57 -3.15
CA LYS A 96 -18.18 41.75 -2.69
C LYS A 96 -17.33 43.02 -2.81
N LYS A 97 -16.06 42.97 -2.36
CA LYS A 97 -15.14 44.11 -2.39
C LYS A 97 -14.85 44.59 -3.82
N VAL A 98 -14.69 43.66 -4.77
CA VAL A 98 -14.48 43.98 -6.20
C VAL A 98 -15.71 44.66 -6.81
N ARG A 99 -16.93 44.19 -6.51
CA ARG A 99 -18.16 44.83 -7.00
C ARG A 99 -18.36 46.26 -6.49
N THR A 100 -17.94 46.56 -5.26
CA THR A 100 -18.08 47.92 -4.68
C THR A 100 -17.06 48.92 -5.25
N GLY A 101 -15.94 48.45 -5.82
CA GLY A 101 -14.91 49.30 -6.42
C GLY A 101 -15.23 49.84 -7.82
N TYR A 102 -16.27 49.34 -8.50
CA TYR A 102 -16.68 49.78 -9.84
C TYR A 102 -17.76 50.87 -9.83
N VAL A 103 -18.29 51.24 -8.66
CA VAL A 103 -19.40 52.22 -8.51
C VAL A 103 -18.87 53.58 -8.00
N ARG A 104 -17.63 53.93 -8.30
CA ARG A 104 -17.06 55.26 -8.01
C ARG A 104 -16.34 55.82 -9.21
#